data_AF-A0A0K8R7D8-F1
#
_entry.id   AF-A0A0K8R7D8-F1
#
_cell.length_a   1.000
_cell.length_b   1.000
_cell.length_c   1.000
_cell.angle_alpha   90.00
_cell.angle_beta   90.00
_cell.angle_gamma   90.00
#
_symmetry.space_group_name_H-M   'P 1'
#
loop_
_entity.id
_entity.type
_entity.pdbx_description
1 polymer ?
#
loop_
_entity_poly.entity_id
_entity_poly.type
_entity_poly.pdbx_seq_one_letter_code
_entity_poly.pdbx_strand_id
1 'polypeptide(L)' 'MNCWTAARIFMISALICSATADTKAGDDVCKTADCMRLGLELNDAINASADPCDDFYDYVCKKMEE' A
#
# COMPACT_ATOMS: atom_id res chain seq x y z
N MET A 1 -34.08 9.59 13.27
CA MET A 1 -33.91 8.63 12.17
C MET A 1 -34.39 7.26 12.62
N ASN A 2 -35.11 6.52 11.78
CA ASN A 2 -35.56 5.16 12.09
C ASN A 2 -34.49 4.14 11.63
N CYS A 3 -34.37 2.99 12.29
CA CYS A 3 -33.34 1.98 11.99
C CYS A 3 -33.35 1.57 10.51
N TRP A 4 -34.53 1.58 9.89
CA TRP A 4 -34.70 1.28 8.48
C TRP A 4 -34.09 2.33 7.54
N THR A 5 -34.14 3.62 7.89
CA THR A 5 -33.44 4.68 7.14
C THR A 5 -31.92 4.54 7.25
N ALA A 6 -31.38 4.15 8.41
CA ALA A 6 -29.93 3.94 8.56
C ALA A 6 -29.43 2.75 7.71
N ALA A 7 -30.18 1.64 7.69
CA ALA A 7 -29.84 0.47 6.88
C ALA A 7 -29.88 0.78 5.37
N ARG A 8 -30.86 1.57 4.90
CA ARG A 8 -30.95 2.01 3.50
C ARG A 8 -29.76 2.86 3.09
N ILE A 9 -29.35 3.81 3.94
CA ILE A 9 -28.20 4.68 3.67
C ILE A 9 -26.91 3.85 3.55
N PHE A 10 -26.68 2.91 4.47
CA PHE A 10 -25.49 2.06 4.46
C PHE A 10 -25.41 1.16 3.21
N MET A 11 -26.54 0.59 2.78
CA MET A 11 -26.60 -0.24 1.58
C MET A 11 -26.35 0.56 0.30
N ILE A 12 -26.86 1.79 0.22
CA ILE A 12 -26.67 2.67 -0.95
C ILE A 12 -25.21 3.14 -1.01
N SER A 13 -24.56 3.45 0.13
CA SER A 13 -23.13 3.82 0.14
C SER A 13 -22.23 2.69 -0.35
N ALA A 14 -22.50 1.43 0.02
CA ALA A 14 -21.72 0.29 -0.43
C ALA A 14 -21.87 0.02 -1.95
N LEU A 15 -23.05 0.28 -2.50
CA LEU A 15 -23.33 0.17 -3.94
C LEU A 15 -22.55 1.21 -4.77
N ILE A 16 -22.42 2.44 -4.25
CA ILE A 16 -21.65 3.50 -4.91
C ILE A 16 -20.15 3.19 -4.91
N CYS A 17 -19.62 2.59 -3.83
CA CYS A 17 -18.20 2.19 -3.76
C CYS A 17 -17.80 1.10 -4.77
N SER A 18 -18.73 0.24 -5.18
CA SER A 18 -18.43 -0.89 -6.07
C SER A 18 -18.31 -0.48 -7.55
N ALA A 19 -18.87 0.67 -7.94
CA ALA A 19 -18.95 1.11 -9.34
C ALA A 19 -17.72 1.92 -9.80
N THR A 20 -16.78 2.26 -8.91
CA THR A 20 -15.56 3.02 -9.23
C THR A 20 -14.29 2.20 -9.06
N ALA A 21 -14.38 0.86 -9.02
CA ALA A 21 -13.21 0.01 -9.13
C ALA A 21 -12.65 0.13 -10.56
N ASP A 22 -11.79 1.13 -10.76
CA ASP A 22 -10.97 1.32 -11.95
C ASP A 22 -10.19 0.01 -12.18
N THR A 23 -10.69 -0.86 -13.05
CA THR A 23 -9.96 -2.03 -13.50
C THR A 23 -8.88 -1.58 -14.48
N LYS A 24 -7.82 -0.95 -13.97
CA LYS A 24 -6.53 -0.94 -14.66
C LYS A 24 -5.76 -2.14 -14.16
N ALA A 25 -6.09 -3.30 -14.74
CA ALA A 25 -5.32 -4.52 -14.57
C ALA A 25 -4.02 -4.47 -15.40
N GLY A 26 -3.28 -3.37 -15.26
CA GLY A 26 -1.88 -3.27 -15.67
C GLY A 26 -1.04 -3.49 -14.42
N ASP A 27 -0.03 -4.35 -14.52
CA ASP A 27 0.99 -4.47 -13.49
C ASP A 27 1.76 -3.13 -13.49
N ASP A 28 1.32 -2.16 -12.68
CA ASP A 28 1.85 -0.78 -12.62
C ASP A 28 3.30 -0.71 -12.08
N VAL A 29 3.96 -1.86 -11.98
CA VAL A 29 5.33 -2.01 -11.54
C VAL A 29 6.28 -1.81 -12.72
N CYS A 30 7.21 -0.87 -12.56
CA CYS A 30 8.28 -0.66 -13.53
C CYS A 30 9.21 -1.88 -13.60
N LYS A 31 9.42 -2.43 -14.81
CA LYS A 31 10.29 -3.60 -15.06
C LYS A 31 11.51 -3.27 -15.94
N THR A 32 11.89 -2.00 -16.02
CA THR A 32 13.15 -1.63 -16.70
C THR A 32 14.34 -2.15 -15.91
N ALA A 33 15.48 -2.35 -16.57
CA ALA A 33 16.71 -2.79 -15.92
C ALA A 33 17.12 -1.84 -14.77
N ASP A 34 16.96 -0.53 -14.97
CA ASP A 34 17.25 0.47 -13.95
C ASP A 34 16.30 0.38 -12.76
N CYS A 35 15.00 0.21 -12.98
CA CYS A 35 14.03 0.03 -11.90
C CYS A 35 14.31 -1.24 -11.08
N MET A 36 14.64 -2.36 -11.74
CA MET A 36 14.97 -3.60 -11.04
C MET A 36 16.26 -3.47 -10.23
N ARG A 37 17.30 -2.85 -10.81
CA ARG A 37 18.57 -2.62 -10.11
C ARG A 37 18.37 -1.75 -8.86
N LEU A 38 17.70 -0.61 -9.00
CA LEU A 38 17.40 0.30 -7.88
C LEU A 38 16.50 -0.37 -6.83
N GLY A 39 15.53 -1.17 -7.26
CA GLY A 39 14.64 -1.89 -6.35
C GLY A 39 15.38 -2.92 -5.50
N LEU A 40 16.34 -3.64 -6.09
CA LEU A 40 17.21 -4.57 -5.36
C LEU A 40 18.14 -3.84 -4.40
N GLU A 41 18.80 -2.77 -4.85
CA GLU A 41 19.67 -1.93 -4.00
C GLU A 41 18.91 -1.40 -2.78
N LEU A 42 17.68 -0.90 -2.98
CA LEU A 42 16.83 -0.43 -1.89
C LEU A 42 16.39 -1.56 -0.96
N ASN A 43 15.95 -2.70 -1.50
CA ASN A 43 15.51 -3.84 -0.70
C ASN A 43 16.64 -4.40 0.18
N ASP A 44 17.85 -4.42 -0.36
CA ASP A 44 19.03 -4.86 0.38
C ASP A 44 19.44 -3.85 1.45
N ALA A 45 19.10 -2.57 1.27
CA ALA A 45 19.39 -1.51 2.23
C ALA A 45 18.46 -1.46 3.44
N ILE A 46 17.19 -1.87 3.30
CA ILE A 46 16.19 -1.74 4.36
C ILE A 46 16.19 -2.93 5.34
N ASN A 47 15.92 -2.65 6.61
CA ASN A 47 15.60 -3.65 7.62
C ASN A 47 14.09 -3.96 7.59
N ALA A 48 13.67 -4.88 6.71
CA ALA A 48 12.28 -5.31 6.59
C ALA A 48 11.69 -5.99 7.84
N SER A 49 12.50 -6.23 8.89
CA SER A 49 12.02 -6.77 10.17
C SER A 49 11.61 -5.68 11.17
N ALA A 50 11.99 -4.42 10.94
CA ALA A 50 11.57 -3.29 11.75
C ALA A 50 10.21 -2.74 11.25
N ASP A 51 9.36 -2.28 12.16
CA ASP A 51 8.12 -1.58 11.77
C ASP A 51 8.43 -0.10 11.45
N PRO A 52 8.21 0.36 10.21
CA PRO A 52 8.44 1.76 9.85
C PRO A 52 7.53 2.75 10.59
N CYS A 53 6.42 2.31 11.18
CA CYS A 53 5.53 3.14 11.99
C CYS A 53 6.05 3.38 13.41
N ASP A 54 6.90 2.47 13.90
CA ASP A 54 7.52 2.56 15.22
C ASP A 54 8.90 3.23 15.15
N ASP A 55 9.77 2.77 14.24
CA ASP A 55 11.10 3.34 14.02
C ASP A 55 11.51 3.29 12.55
N PHE A 56 11.24 4.39 11.85
CA PHE A 56 11.62 4.54 10.45
C PHE A 56 13.14 4.58 10.24
N TYR A 57 13.93 5.00 11.25
CA TYR A 57 15.38 5.01 11.15
C TYR A 57 15.92 3.58 11.16
N ASP A 58 15.40 2.72 12.05
CA ASP A 58 15.75 1.31 12.07
C ASP A 58 15.43 0.66 10.70
N TYR A 59 14.20 0.88 10.23
CA TYR A 59 13.73 0.33 8.96
C TYR A 59 14.60 0.73 7.75
N VAL A 60 15.07 1.99 7.66
CA VAL A 60 15.80 2.47 6.47
C VAL A 60 17.32 2.42 6.60
N CYS A 61 17.87 2.71 7.78
CA CYS A 61 19.29 3.02 7.93
C CYS A 61 20.09 1.94 8.66
N LYS A 62 19.47 1.23 9.60
CA LYS A 62 20.22 0.41 10.57
C LYS A 62 20.92 -0.80 9.95
N LYS A 63 20.37 -1.36 8.88
CA LYS A 63 21.01 -2.47 8.15
C LYS A 63 22.35 -2.08 7.50
N MET A 64 22.58 -0.79 7.26
CA MET A 64 23.86 -0.27 6.76
C MET A 64 24.90 0.00 7.86
N GLU A 65 24.49 -0.08 9.13
CA GLU A 65 25.35 0.16 10.29
C GLU A 65 25.91 -1.13 10.91
N GLU A 66 25.51 -2.31 10.39
CA GLU A 66 26.03 -3.64 10.77
C GLU A 66 27.23 -4.06 9.91
#